data_AF-A0AAW1K2E7-F1
#
_entry.id   AF-A0AAW1K2E7-F1
#
_cell.length_a   1.000
_cell.length_b   1.000
_cell.length_c   1.000
_cell.angle_alpha   90.00
_cell.angle_beta   90.00
_cell.angle_gamma   90.00
#
_symmetry.space_group_name_H-M   'P 1'
#
loop_
_entity.id
_entity.type
_entity.pdbx_description
1 polymer ?
#
loop_
_entity_poly.entity_id
_entity_poly.type
_entity_poly.pdbx_seq_one_letter_code
_entity_poly.pdbx_strand_id
1 'polypeptide(L)'
;MHKKELTTRVARWALEESNYQIEHRSSSRMRHVDALSPYLIMQITEALIPRIRKAQDKDDQIKTIKEILCYKEYDDYFMRTDLFYKVVKDRELRVISKDV
;
A
#
# COMPACT_ATOMS: atom_id res chain seq x y z
N MET A 1 8.00 16.55 30.53
CA MET A 1 9.46 16.67 30.33
C MET A 1 9.75 18.01 29.68
N HIS A 2 10.49 18.91 30.33
CA HIS A 2 10.89 20.18 29.71
C HIS A 2 11.92 19.91 28.61
N LYS A 3 11.97 20.74 27.56
CA LYS A 3 12.90 20.65 26.39
C LYS A 3 14.40 20.52 26.75
N LYS A 4 14.77 20.62 28.03
CA LYS A 4 16.14 20.56 28.57
C LYS A 4 16.73 19.14 28.73
N GLU A 5 15.93 18.07 28.68
CA GLU A 5 16.42 16.69 28.91
C GLU A 5 16.34 15.81 27.66
N LEU A 6 16.79 16.33 26.51
CA LEU A 6 16.91 15.53 25.30
C LEU A 6 18.25 14.80 25.28
N THR A 7 18.23 13.51 24.97
CA THR A 7 19.47 12.76 24.76
C THR A 7 20.19 13.28 23.52
N THR A 8 21.52 13.24 23.51
CA THR A 8 22.35 13.72 22.40
C THR A 8 21.96 13.10 21.05
N ARG A 9 21.46 11.86 21.05
CA ARG A 9 20.99 11.15 19.84
C ARG A 9 19.76 11.79 19.19
N VAL A 10 18.88 12.39 19.99
CA VAL A 10 17.60 12.97 19.53
C VAL A 10 17.65 14.50 19.51
N ALA A 11 18.61 15.12 20.21
CA ALA A 11 18.79 16.57 20.28
C ALA A 11 18.85 17.24 18.91
N ARG A 12 19.52 16.64 17.91
CA ARG A 12 19.59 17.17 16.54
C ARG A 12 18.23 17.21 15.82
N TRP A 13 17.33 16.31 16.19
CA TRP A 13 16.01 16.13 15.58
C TRP A 13 14.89 16.79 16.39
N ALA A 14 15.24 17.45 17.49
CA ALA A 14 14.28 18.17 18.31
C ALA A 14 13.72 19.34 17.49
N LEU A 15 12.41 19.28 17.18
CA LEU A 15 11.74 20.40 16.53
C LEU A 15 11.52 21.52 17.55
N GLU A 16 12.45 22.48 17.60
CA GLU A 16 12.39 23.61 18.52
C GLU A 16 11.12 24.43 18.36
N GLU A 17 10.64 24.58 17.13
CA GLU A 17 9.45 25.37 16.75
C GLU A 17 8.11 24.69 17.09
N SER A 18 8.14 23.40 17.43
CA SER A 18 6.93 22.64 17.75
C SER A 18 6.60 22.70 19.24
N ASN A 19 5.33 22.96 19.56
CA ASN A 19 4.79 22.79 20.91
C ASN A 19 4.33 21.35 21.09
N TYR A 20 5.25 20.46 21.45
CA TYR A 20 4.96 19.06 21.76
C TYR A 20 5.26 18.73 23.22
N GLN A 21 4.52 17.76 23.76
CA GLN A 21 4.80 17.15 25.05
C GLN A 21 5.22 15.70 24.84
N ILE A 22 6.33 15.31 25.46
CA ILE A 22 6.78 13.92 25.45
C ILE A 22 6.00 13.17 26.53
N GLU A 23 5.23 12.17 26.10
CA GLU A 23 4.56 11.23 26.98
C GLU A 23 4.93 9.79 26.60
N HIS A 24 5.08 8.94 27.61
CA HIS A 24 5.20 7.51 27.39
C HIS A 24 3.81 6.93 27.06
N ARG A 25 3.69 6.22 25.93
CA ARG A 25 2.48 5.50 25.54
C ARG A 25 2.75 4.00 25.51
N SER A 26 1.85 3.22 26.11
CA SER A 26 1.90 1.76 25.99
C SER A 26 1.63 1.30 24.55
N SER A 27 2.18 0.16 24.17
CA SER A 27 2.00 -0.44 22.83
C SER A 27 0.53 -0.62 22.44
N SER A 28 -0.34 -0.96 23.39
CA SER A 28 -1.79 -1.05 23.18
C SER A 28 -2.43 0.24 22.65
N ARG A 29 -1.87 1.41 23.00
CA ARG A 29 -2.29 2.74 22.53
C ARG A 29 -1.57 3.18 21.25
N MET A 30 -0.58 2.42 20.78
CA MET A 30 0.22 2.70 19.58
C MET A 30 -0.05 1.76 18.41
N ARG A 31 -1.03 0.84 18.51
CA ARG A 31 -1.37 -0.11 17.42
C ARG A 31 -1.59 0.53 16.05
N HIS A 32 -2.11 1.75 16.00
CA HIS A 32 -2.28 2.48 14.75
C HIS A 32 -0.94 2.87 14.11
N VAL A 33 0.07 3.20 14.91
CA VAL A 33 1.44 3.48 14.45
C VAL A 33 2.06 2.21 13.87
N ASP A 34 1.90 1.08 14.56
CA ASP A 34 2.39 -0.22 14.07
C ASP A 34 1.69 -0.64 12.76
N ALA A 35 0.38 -0.39 12.65
CA ALA A 35 -0.40 -0.64 11.43
C ALA A 35 0.06 0.19 10.23
N LEU A 36 0.58 1.39 10.49
CA LEU A 36 1.11 2.30 9.48
C LEU A 36 2.62 2.15 9.28
N SER A 37 3.29 1.26 10.02
CA SER A 37 4.70 1.00 9.85
C SER A 37 4.96 0.58 8.39
N PRO A 38 5.86 1.28 7.67
CA PRO A 38 6.18 0.94 6.28
C PRO A 38 6.57 -0.52 6.11
N TYR A 39 7.19 -1.13 7.12
CA TYR A 39 7.52 -2.54 7.13
C TYR A 39 6.28 -3.45 7.03
N LEU A 40 5.24 -3.17 7.84
CA LEU A 40 4.00 -3.95 7.81
C LEU A 40 3.24 -3.73 6.50
N ILE A 41 3.18 -2.49 6.01
CA ILE A 41 2.56 -2.17 4.72
C ILE A 41 3.29 -2.93 3.59
N MET A 42 4.62 -2.87 3.56
CA MET A 42 5.44 -3.57 2.58
C MET A 42 5.20 -5.08 2.62
N GLN A 43 5.26 -5.71 3.79
CA GLN A 43 4.98 -7.14 3.95
C GLN A 43 3.59 -7.54 3.45
N ILE A 44 2.55 -6.76 3.78
CA ILE A 44 1.19 -7.03 3.29
C ILE A 44 1.14 -6.91 1.77
N THR A 45 1.76 -5.88 1.19
CA THR A 45 1.79 -5.71 -0.27
C THR A 45 2.59 -6.80 -0.98
N GLU A 46 3.74 -7.21 -0.44
CA GLU A 46 4.57 -8.28 -1.00
C GLU A 46 3.87 -9.64 -0.96
N ALA A 47 3.06 -9.91 0.07
CA ALA A 47 2.26 -11.13 0.13
C ALA A 47 1.01 -11.07 -0.76
N LEU A 48 0.38 -9.91 -0.89
CA LEU A 48 -0.92 -9.76 -1.57
C LEU A 48 -0.78 -9.64 -3.10
N ILE A 49 0.22 -8.91 -3.58
CA ILE A 49 0.43 -8.69 -5.03
C ILE A 49 0.58 -10.02 -5.81
N PRO A 50 1.43 -10.98 -5.38
CA PRO A 50 1.55 -12.26 -6.06
C PRO A 50 0.27 -13.09 -6.03
N ARG A 51 -0.50 -13.01 -4.93
CA ARG A 51 -1.80 -13.71 -4.83
C ARG A 51 -2.81 -13.14 -5.82
N ILE A 52 -2.93 -11.82 -5.89
CA ILE A 52 -3.80 -11.15 -6.87
C ILE A 52 -3.38 -11.54 -8.29
N ARG A 53 -2.08 -11.47 -8.61
CA ARG A 53 -1.58 -11.87 -9.92
C ARG A 53 -1.96 -13.31 -10.25
N LYS A 54 -1.70 -14.26 -9.33
CA LYS A 54 -2.04 -15.67 -9.51
C LYS A 54 -3.54 -15.89 -9.73
N ALA A 55 -4.41 -15.13 -9.07
CA ALA A 55 -5.84 -15.22 -9.28
C ALA A 55 -6.26 -14.63 -10.63
N GLN A 56 -5.68 -13.49 -11.04
CA GLN A 56 -5.89 -12.92 -12.37
C GLN A 56 -5.45 -13.88 -13.49
N ASP A 57 -4.35 -14.60 -13.29
CA ASP A 57 -3.84 -15.57 -14.27
C ASP A 57 -4.61 -16.89 -14.27
N LYS A 58 -5.48 -17.14 -13.28
CA LYS A 58 -6.38 -18.29 -13.29
C LYS A 58 -7.71 -17.97 -13.94
N ASP A 59 -8.16 -16.73 -13.82
CA ASP A 59 -9.45 -16.28 -14.32
C ASP A 59 -9.47 -16.23 -15.85
N ASP A 60 -10.32 -17.07 -16.45
CA ASP A 60 -10.37 -17.22 -17.90
C ASP A 60 -10.91 -15.98 -18.62
N GLN A 61 -11.81 -15.21 -17.98
CA GLN A 61 -12.31 -13.96 -18.58
C GLN A 61 -11.19 -12.91 -18.63
N ILE A 62 -10.40 -12.81 -17.55
CA ILE A 62 -9.25 -11.90 -17.51
C ILE A 62 -8.20 -12.30 -18.54
N LYS A 63 -7.93 -13.61 -18.72
CA LYS A 63 -7.01 -14.08 -19.78
C LYS A 63 -7.46 -13.66 -21.17
N THR A 64 -8.73 -13.86 -21.51
CA THR A 64 -9.26 -13.48 -22.82
C THR A 64 -9.11 -11.97 -23.05
N ILE A 65 -9.37 -11.14 -22.04
CA ILE A 65 -9.20 -9.69 -22.17
C ILE A 65 -7.72 -9.32 -22.30
N LYS A 66 -6.82 -9.96 -21.54
CA LYS A 66 -5.36 -9.77 -21.68
C LYS A 66 -4.88 -10.09 -23.10
N GLU A 67 -5.37 -11.16 -23.70
CA GLU A 67 -5.05 -11.53 -25.08
C GLU A 67 -5.55 -10.48 -26.08
N ILE A 68 -6.77 -9.97 -25.91
CA ILE A 68 -7.30 -8.90 -26.76
C ILE A 68 -6.43 -7.64 -26.65
N LEU A 69 -6.00 -7.27 -25.44
CA LEU A 69 -5.14 -6.11 -25.18
C LEU A 69 -3.77 -6.19 -25.85
N CYS A 70 -3.29 -7.39 -26.19
CA CYS A 70 -2.05 -7.54 -26.98
C CYS A 70 -2.20 -7.04 -28.43
N TYR A 71 -3.42 -7.04 -28.97
CA TYR A 71 -3.69 -6.68 -30.36
C TYR A 71 -4.38 -5.33 -30.51
N LYS A 72 -5.23 -4.95 -29.56
CA LYS A 72 -5.97 -3.68 -29.58
C LYS A 72 -6.37 -3.24 -28.19
N GLU A 73 -6.59 -1.94 -28.03
CA GLU A 73 -7.27 -1.40 -26.85
C GLU A 73 -8.67 -2.01 -26.72
N TYR A 74 -9.07 -2.30 -25.48
CA TYR A 74 -10.35 -2.94 -25.20
C TYR A 74 -10.97 -2.35 -23.94
N ASP A 75 -12.04 -1.58 -24.13
CA ASP A 75 -12.76 -0.89 -23.05
C ASP A 75 -11.77 -0.08 -22.18
N ASP A 76 -12.11 0.18 -20.92
CA ASP A 76 -11.23 0.89 -19.98
C ASP A 76 -10.15 -0.01 -19.33
N TYR A 77 -9.83 -1.17 -19.92
CA TYR A 77 -8.86 -2.12 -19.35
C TYR A 77 -7.43 -1.86 -19.81
N PHE A 78 -6.47 -2.06 -18.90
CA PHE A 78 -5.05 -1.94 -19.22
C PHE A 78 -4.15 -2.75 -18.27
N MET A 79 -2.90 -2.94 -18.68
CA MET A 79 -1.86 -3.61 -17.90
C MET A 79 -0.90 -2.58 -17.29
N ARG A 80 -0.55 -2.74 -16.01
CA ARG A 80 0.49 -1.96 -15.33
C ARG A 80 1.28 -2.85 -14.37
N THR A 81 2.59 -2.92 -14.56
CA THR A 81 3.51 -3.69 -13.70
C THR A 81 3.03 -5.15 -13.48
N ASP A 82 2.67 -5.82 -14.57
CA ASP A 82 2.15 -7.21 -14.61
C ASP A 82 0.86 -7.46 -13.82
N LEU A 83 0.10 -6.41 -13.54
CA LEU A 83 -1.24 -6.49 -12.96
C LEU A 83 -2.27 -5.90 -13.91
N PHE A 84 -3.47 -6.47 -13.87
CA PHE A 84 -4.61 -6.06 -14.69
C PHE A 84 -5.48 -5.02 -13.98
N TYR A 85 -5.80 -3.94 -14.69
CA TYR A 85 -6.54 -2.78 -14.19
C TYR A 85 -7.73 -2.43 -15.09
N LYS A 86 -8.69 -1.67 -14.52
CA LYS A 86 -9.76 -1.00 -15.24
C LYS A 86 -9.89 0.45 -14.74
N VAL A 87 -10.11 1.40 -15.65
CA VAL A 87 -10.53 2.75 -15.27
C VAL A 87 -12.03 2.75 -14.98
N VAL A 88 -12.43 3.24 -13.80
CA VAL A 88 -13.83 3.41 -13.42
C VAL A 88 -13.99 4.79 -12.80
N LYS A 89 -14.81 5.66 -13.41
CA LYS A 89 -15.01 7.06 -12.96
C LYS A 89 -13.68 7.80 -12.78
N ASP A 90 -12.82 7.74 -13.80
CA ASP A 90 -11.48 8.35 -13.81
C ASP A 90 -10.52 7.83 -12.71
N ARG A 91 -10.81 6.66 -12.14
CA ARG A 91 -9.94 6.00 -11.15
C ARG A 91 -9.44 4.68 -11.69
N GLU A 92 -8.13 4.48 -11.60
CA GLU A 92 -7.51 3.20 -11.89
C GLU A 92 -7.77 2.21 -10.75
N LEU A 93 -8.45 1.11 -11.05
CA LEU A 93 -8.77 0.05 -10.09
C LEU A 93 -8.14 -1.27 -10.50
N ARG A 94 -7.59 -2.01 -9.53
CA ARG A 94 -7.11 -3.38 -9.74
C ARG A 94 -8.29 -4.31 -9.90
N VAL A 95 -8.26 -5.12 -10.95
CA VAL A 95 -9.30 -6.14 -11.18
C VAL A 95 -8.99 -7.34 -10.30
N ILE A 96 -9.87 -7.66 -9.36
CA ILE A 96 -9.71 -8.80 -8.45
C ILE A 96 -10.63 -9.91 -8.95
N SER A 97 -10.06 -11.09 -9.23
CA SER A 97 -10.87 -12.27 -9.54
C SER A 97 -11.61 -12.75 -8.28
N LYS A 98 -12.75 -13.42 -8.44
CA LYS A 98 -13.57 -13.89 -7.31
C LYS A 98 -12.86 -14.88 -6.40
N ASP A 99 -11.74 -15.46 -6.85
CA ASP A 99 -10.99 -16.54 -6.19
C ASP A 99 -9.75 -16.07 -5.39
N VAL A 100 -9.62 -14.78 -5.06
CA VAL A 100 -8.47 -14.19 -4.31
C VAL A 100 -8.44 -14.50 -2.81
#